data_AF-A0A7J2QZF5-F1
#
_entry.id   AF-A0A7J2QZF5-F1
#
_cell.length_a   1.000
_cell.length_b   1.000
_cell.length_c   1.000
_cell.angle_alpha   90.00
_cell.angle_beta   90.00
_cell.angle_gamma   90.00
#
_symmetry.space_group_name_H-M   'P 1'
#
loop_
_entity.id
_entity.type
_entity.pdbx_description
1 polymer ?
#
loop_
_entity_poly.entity_id
_entity_poly.type
_entity_poly.pdbx_seq_one_letter_code
_entity_poly.pdbx_strand_id
1 'polypeptide(L)'
;MKKGTYLVMPGDATKPQRQSEDEIVVIPHVCNNLGGFNAGFVVALNNLSPEPQRVYKEYLSKFTDTKNSLGEVCLATIDDKTYVANMIAQNCYISPKNPKPLKYWALAKCMKNVVPIAAGNIVSHSSQNRPPFSLHCPKFGSLRSGGNWNFIEELIEELWIDRGFNVTVYEYKE
;
A
#
# COMPACT_ATOMS: atom_id res chain seq x y z
N MET A 1 15.60 -16.60 -6.48
CA MET A 1 15.27 -16.20 -5.09
C MET A 1 14.20 -17.14 -4.57
N LYS A 2 14.18 -17.42 -3.26
CA LYS A 2 13.06 -18.16 -2.65
C LYS A 2 11.81 -17.29 -2.75
N LYS A 3 10.65 -17.87 -3.11
CA LYS A 3 9.36 -17.17 -3.03
C LYS A 3 9.11 -16.67 -1.61
N GLY A 4 8.44 -15.54 -1.48
CA GLY A 4 7.95 -15.02 -0.20
C GLY A 4 6.78 -15.84 0.33
N THR A 5 6.23 -15.41 1.46
CA THR A 5 5.03 -16.01 2.06
C THR A 5 3.81 -15.14 1.81
N TYR A 6 2.67 -15.75 1.47
CA TYR A 6 1.37 -15.10 1.45
C TYR A 6 0.53 -15.59 2.64
N LEU A 7 0.10 -14.68 3.51
CA LEU A 7 -0.73 -14.98 4.68
C LEU A 7 -1.97 -14.10 4.67
N VAL A 8 -3.13 -14.69 4.99
CA VAL A 8 -4.38 -13.95 5.24
C VAL A 8 -4.78 -14.20 6.69
N MET A 9 -5.08 -13.14 7.44
CA MET A 9 -5.44 -13.28 8.86
C MET A 9 -6.38 -12.18 9.36
N PRO A 10 -7.17 -12.44 10.40
CA PRO A 10 -7.95 -11.40 11.05
C PRO A 10 -7.04 -10.39 11.75
N GLY A 11 -7.36 -9.10 11.64
CA GLY A 11 -6.65 -8.05 12.37
C GLY A 11 -6.66 -6.69 11.68
N ASP A 12 -5.88 -5.77 12.25
CA ASP A 12 -5.73 -4.40 11.78
C ASP A 12 -4.35 -4.23 11.14
N ALA A 13 -4.30 -3.92 9.84
CA ALA A 13 -3.03 -3.71 9.13
C ALA A 13 -2.21 -2.52 9.65
N THR A 14 -2.82 -1.60 10.41
CA THR A 14 -2.08 -0.52 11.10
C THR A 14 -1.33 -1.02 12.34
N LYS A 15 -1.57 -2.26 12.77
CA LYS A 15 -0.91 -2.97 13.87
C LYS A 15 -0.31 -4.28 13.35
N PRO A 16 0.73 -4.22 12.51
CA PRO A 16 1.28 -5.40 11.84
C PRO A 16 1.82 -6.41 12.86
N GLN A 17 1.44 -7.67 12.67
CA GLN A 17 1.97 -8.80 13.43
C GLN A 17 3.33 -9.20 12.88
N ARG A 18 4.37 -8.63 13.48
CA ARG A 18 5.75 -8.85 13.08
C ARG A 18 6.23 -10.24 13.49
N GLN A 19 7.04 -10.86 12.64
CA GLN A 19 7.76 -12.11 12.90
C GLN A 19 8.98 -11.91 13.80
N SER A 20 9.55 -10.69 13.84
CA SER A 20 10.63 -10.33 14.76
C SER A 20 10.58 -8.84 15.12
N GLU A 21 11.25 -8.46 16.22
CA GLU A 21 11.34 -7.05 16.64
C GLU A 21 12.07 -6.17 15.63
N ASP A 22 12.99 -6.74 14.84
CA ASP A 22 13.79 -6.05 13.82
C ASP A 22 13.13 -6.01 12.45
N GLU A 23 11.94 -6.60 12.31
CA GLU A 23 11.21 -6.54 11.05
C GLU A 23 10.77 -5.12 10.73
N ILE A 24 11.17 -4.65 9.54
CA ILE A 24 10.68 -3.42 8.93
C ILE A 24 9.43 -3.76 8.12
N VAL A 25 8.39 -2.95 8.27
CA VAL A 25 7.08 -3.14 7.67
C VAL A 25 6.74 -1.99 6.75
N VAL A 26 6.24 -2.32 5.56
CA VAL A 26 5.61 -1.38 4.63
C VAL A 26 4.13 -1.71 4.52
N ILE A 27 3.27 -0.70 4.69
CA ILE A 27 1.82 -0.82 4.65
C ILE A 27 1.30 -0.22 3.34
N PRO A 28 1.18 -1.00 2.26
CA PRO A 28 0.59 -0.51 1.02
C PRO A 28 -0.93 -0.41 1.13
N HIS A 29 -1.47 0.72 0.68
CA HIS A 29 -2.92 0.91 0.54
C HIS A 29 -3.25 1.79 -0.68
N VAL A 30 -4.50 1.75 -1.14
CA VAL A 30 -4.93 2.48 -2.34
C VAL A 30 -5.49 3.86 -1.96
N CYS A 31 -4.89 4.90 -2.55
CA CYS A 31 -5.35 6.27 -2.53
C CYS A 31 -6.04 6.65 -3.85
N ASN A 32 -6.92 7.65 -3.76
CA ASN A 32 -7.45 8.35 -4.93
C ASN A 32 -6.47 9.42 -5.43
N ASN A 33 -6.80 10.08 -6.54
CA ASN A 33 -6.04 11.21 -7.07
C ASN A 33 -6.68 12.57 -6.73
N LEU A 34 -7.61 12.65 -5.77
CA LEU A 34 -8.30 13.89 -5.39
C LEU A 34 -7.94 14.38 -3.98
N GLY A 35 -7.01 13.71 -3.30
CA GLY A 35 -6.61 14.10 -1.93
C GLY A 35 -7.57 13.62 -0.84
N GLY A 36 -8.60 12.83 -1.17
CA GLY A 36 -9.54 12.30 -0.18
C GLY A 36 -8.87 11.27 0.73
N PHE A 37 -8.98 11.46 2.04
CA PHE A 37 -8.31 10.62 3.06
C PHE A 37 -9.09 10.67 4.38
N ASN A 38 -10.34 10.20 4.37
CA ASN A 38 -11.27 10.35 5.49
C ASN A 38 -12.26 9.19 5.71
N ALA A 39 -12.18 8.10 4.94
CA ALA A 39 -13.10 6.97 5.16
C ALA A 39 -12.53 5.64 4.63
N GLY A 40 -12.85 4.55 5.34
CA GLY A 40 -12.21 3.23 5.16
C GLY A 40 -10.89 3.14 5.93
N PHE A 41 -9.94 2.36 5.42
CA PHE A 41 -8.65 2.08 6.06
C PHE A 41 -7.88 3.33 6.51
N VAL A 42 -7.97 4.42 5.74
CA VAL A 42 -7.33 5.70 6.05
C VAL A 42 -7.77 6.33 7.38
N VAL A 43 -8.94 5.96 7.92
CA VAL A 43 -9.38 6.41 9.25
C VAL A 43 -8.50 5.80 10.34
N ALA A 44 -8.21 4.50 10.25
CA ALA A 44 -7.28 3.83 11.16
C ALA A 44 -5.87 4.41 11.04
N LEU A 45 -5.41 4.71 9.81
CA LEU A 45 -4.13 5.38 9.59
C LEU A 45 -4.07 6.77 10.22
N ASN A 46 -5.11 7.61 10.08
CA ASN A 46 -5.14 8.94 10.70
C ASN A 46 -5.12 8.87 12.24
N ASN A 47 -5.74 7.83 12.82
CA ASN A 47 -5.68 7.62 14.27
C ASN A 47 -4.28 7.19 14.74
N LEU A 48 -3.50 6.53 13.86
CA LEU A 48 -2.12 6.16 14.12
C LEU A 48 -1.16 7.35 13.98
N SER A 49 -1.27 8.11 12.88
CA SER A 49 -0.40 9.27 12.60
C SER A 49 -1.00 10.17 11.52
N PRO A 50 -0.82 11.50 11.59
CA PRO A 50 -1.21 12.41 10.51
C PRO A 50 -0.27 12.36 9.30
N GLU A 51 0.92 11.77 9.42
CA GLU A 51 1.98 11.81 8.40
C GLU A 51 1.57 11.20 7.04
N PRO A 52 0.89 10.03 6.97
CA PRO A 52 0.44 9.48 5.69
C PRO A 52 -0.43 10.44 4.88
N GLN A 53 -1.36 11.14 5.56
CA GLN A 53 -2.22 12.13 4.92
C GLN A 53 -1.42 13.36 4.48
N ARG A 54 -0.51 13.85 5.32
CA ARG A 54 0.34 15.02 5.04
C ARG A 54 1.18 14.79 3.79
N VAL A 55 1.95 13.69 3.77
CA VAL A 55 2.82 13.30 2.63
C VAL A 55 2.01 13.09 1.36
N TYR A 56 0.86 12.44 1.45
CA TYR A 56 -0.02 12.22 0.31
C TYR A 56 -0.53 13.53 -0.32
N LYS A 57 -1.00 14.47 0.51
CA LYS A 57 -1.47 15.78 0.05
C LYS A 57 -0.34 16.63 -0.53
N GLU A 58 0.82 16.64 0.12
CA GLU A 58 2.03 17.32 -0.38
C GLU A 58 2.52 16.73 -1.70
N TYR A 59 2.42 15.41 -1.86
CA TYR A 59 2.81 14.76 -3.11
C TYR A 59 1.85 15.13 -4.26
N LEU A 60 0.54 15.13 -4.00
CA LEU A 60 -0.46 15.52 -5.00
C LEU A 60 -0.35 16.98 -5.44
N SER A 61 0.10 17.90 -4.57
CA SER A 61 0.24 19.31 -4.92
C SER A 61 1.33 19.57 -5.98
N LYS A 62 2.20 18.59 -6.25
CA LYS A 62 3.21 18.64 -7.31
C LYS A 62 2.62 18.48 -8.72
N PHE A 63 1.36 18.07 -8.82
CA PHE A 63 0.68 17.83 -10.10
C PHE A 63 -0.31 18.95 -10.40
N THR A 64 -0.16 19.60 -11.57
CA THR A 64 -1.14 20.58 -12.06
C THR A 64 -2.47 19.92 -12.42
N ASP A 65 -2.42 18.74 -13.04
CA ASP A 65 -3.57 17.85 -13.21
C ASP A 65 -3.31 16.57 -12.42
N THR A 66 -4.10 16.35 -11.37
CA THR A 66 -3.92 15.20 -10.49
C THR A 66 -4.22 13.86 -11.18
N LYS A 67 -4.85 13.82 -12.35
CA LYS A 67 -4.93 12.58 -13.16
C LYS A 67 -3.55 12.03 -13.51
N ASN A 68 -2.55 12.89 -13.63
CA ASN A 68 -1.17 12.49 -13.92
C ASN A 68 -0.47 11.84 -12.72
N SER A 69 -1.07 11.87 -11.53
CA SER A 69 -0.55 11.16 -10.35
C SER A 69 -0.93 9.67 -10.31
N LEU A 70 -1.78 9.19 -11.22
CA LEU A 70 -2.16 7.78 -11.26
C LEU A 70 -0.95 6.88 -11.55
N GLY A 71 -0.75 5.89 -10.68
CA GLY A 71 0.38 4.96 -10.73
C GLY A 71 1.60 5.43 -9.93
N GLU A 72 1.52 6.59 -9.29
CA GLU A 72 2.54 7.09 -8.38
C GLU A 72 2.38 6.52 -6.97
N VAL A 73 3.49 6.52 -6.23
CA VAL A 73 3.55 6.06 -4.84
C VAL A 73 4.30 7.11 -4.05
N CYS A 74 3.75 7.51 -2.91
CA CYS A 74 4.51 8.25 -1.91
C CYS A 74 4.58 7.49 -0.59
N LEU A 75 5.77 7.45 -0.02
CA LEU A 75 6.06 6.72 1.21
C LEU A 75 6.04 7.70 2.38
N ALA A 76 5.28 7.39 3.42
CA ALA A 76 5.25 8.13 4.67
C ALA A 76 5.89 7.27 5.77
N THR A 77 6.77 7.88 6.56
CA THR A 77 7.39 7.24 7.73
C THR A 77 6.49 7.42 8.93
N ILE A 78 6.13 6.33 9.61
CA ILE A 78 5.39 6.36 10.88
C ILE A 78 6.37 6.37 12.05
N ASP A 79 7.33 5.45 12.00
CA ASP A 79 8.41 5.27 12.96
C ASP A 79 9.65 4.70 12.24
N ASP A 80 10.66 4.28 12.99
CA ASP A 80 11.93 3.74 12.48
C ASP A 80 11.80 2.40 11.72
N LYS A 81 10.70 1.67 11.91
CA LYS A 81 10.46 0.35 11.33
C LYS A 81 9.11 0.22 10.60
N THR A 82 8.28 1.26 10.56
CA THR A 82 6.95 1.23 9.94
C THR A 82 6.80 2.36 8.92
N TYR A 83 6.44 1.97 7.70
CA TYR A 83 6.18 2.89 6.60
C TYR A 83 4.80 2.65 5.99
N VAL A 84 4.16 3.69 5.49
CA VAL A 84 2.89 3.61 4.75
C VAL A 84 3.15 4.00 3.30
N ALA A 85 2.78 3.12 2.37
CA ALA A 85 2.87 3.40 0.94
C ALA A 85 1.50 3.81 0.42
N ASN A 86 1.32 5.12 0.17
CA ASN A 86 0.14 5.69 -0.45
C ASN A 86 0.18 5.43 -1.96
N MET A 87 -0.51 4.38 -2.43
CA MET A 87 -0.54 4.01 -3.85
C MET A 87 -1.68 4.72 -4.57
N ILE A 88 -1.37 5.66 -5.46
CA ILE A 88 -2.39 6.47 -6.15
C ILE A 88 -2.92 5.70 -7.35
N ALA A 89 -3.91 4.82 -7.12
CA ALA A 89 -4.45 3.92 -8.14
C ALA A 89 -5.95 4.08 -8.39
N GLN A 90 -6.62 4.95 -7.63
CA GLN A 90 -8.05 5.20 -7.77
C GLN A 90 -8.27 6.56 -8.47
N ASN A 91 -8.97 6.56 -9.60
CA ASN A 91 -9.37 7.79 -10.28
C ASN A 91 -10.70 8.30 -9.72
N CYS A 92 -10.65 9.46 -9.07
CA CYS A 92 -11.76 10.11 -8.38
C CYS A 92 -12.39 9.22 -7.28
N TYR A 93 -13.64 9.51 -6.92
CA TYR A 93 -14.42 8.71 -5.97
C TYR A 93 -15.32 7.71 -6.70
N ILE A 94 -15.72 6.66 -5.97
CA ILE A 94 -16.79 5.77 -6.42
C ILE A 94 -18.12 6.55 -6.48
N SER A 95 -18.86 6.36 -7.56
CA SER A 95 -20.19 6.97 -7.75
C SER A 95 -20.98 6.18 -8.80
N PRO A 96 -22.29 6.39 -8.97
CA PRO A 96 -23.05 5.75 -10.06
C PRO A 96 -22.47 5.99 -11.46
N LYS A 97 -21.84 7.16 -11.68
CA LYS A 97 -21.17 7.51 -12.95
C LYS A 97 -19.73 6.99 -13.05
N ASN A 98 -19.16 6.51 -11.94
CA ASN A 98 -17.81 5.95 -11.85
C ASN A 98 -17.81 4.74 -10.89
N PRO A 99 -18.45 3.62 -11.26
CA PRO A 99 -18.66 2.49 -10.36
C PRO A 99 -17.37 1.71 -10.06
N LYS A 100 -16.35 1.85 -10.91
CA LYS A 100 -15.02 1.23 -10.77
C LYS A 100 -13.92 2.28 -10.89
N PRO A 101 -13.69 3.09 -9.84
CA PRO A 101 -12.67 4.13 -9.87
C PRO A 101 -11.24 3.56 -9.84
N LEU A 102 -11.02 2.34 -9.33
CA LEU A 102 -9.72 1.67 -9.42
C LEU A 102 -9.27 1.51 -10.87
N LYS A 103 -8.01 1.86 -11.14
CA LYS A 103 -7.35 1.63 -12.43
C LYS A 103 -6.25 0.59 -12.25
N TYR A 104 -6.45 -0.61 -12.81
CA TYR A 104 -5.51 -1.72 -12.63
C TYR A 104 -4.12 -1.44 -13.19
N TRP A 105 -4.01 -0.71 -14.30
CA TRP A 105 -2.71 -0.31 -14.83
C TRP A 105 -1.95 0.56 -13.80
N ALA A 106 -2.66 1.46 -13.12
CA ALA A 106 -2.09 2.33 -12.11
C ALA A 106 -1.73 1.52 -10.87
N LEU A 107 -2.61 0.62 -10.42
CA LEU A 107 -2.34 -0.28 -9.31
C LEU A 107 -1.09 -1.14 -9.56
N ALA A 108 -0.99 -1.79 -10.72
CA ALA A 108 0.16 -2.61 -11.07
C ALA A 108 1.45 -1.80 -11.13
N LYS A 109 1.39 -0.56 -11.66
CA LYS A 109 2.53 0.38 -11.63
C LYS A 109 2.93 0.74 -10.19
N CYS A 110 1.96 1.07 -9.34
CA CYS A 110 2.21 1.33 -7.92
C CYS A 110 2.86 0.13 -7.25
N MET A 111 2.28 -1.07 -7.38
CA MET A 111 2.78 -2.29 -6.74
C MET A 111 4.21 -2.62 -7.16
N LYS A 112 4.56 -2.43 -8.44
CA LYS A 112 5.94 -2.56 -8.93
C LYS A 112 6.88 -1.52 -8.30
N ASN A 113 6.41 -0.30 -8.09
CA ASN A 113 7.23 0.82 -7.60
C ASN A 113 7.34 0.90 -6.07
N VAL A 114 6.36 0.38 -5.31
CA VAL A 114 6.41 0.34 -3.83
C VAL A 114 7.71 -0.28 -3.36
N VAL A 115 8.11 -1.40 -3.98
CA VAL A 115 9.30 -2.15 -3.58
C VAL A 115 10.60 -1.35 -3.70
N PRO A 116 11.00 -0.85 -4.88
CA PRO A 116 12.23 -0.08 -5.02
C PRO A 116 12.18 1.26 -4.28
N ILE A 117 11.00 1.90 -4.18
CA ILE A 117 10.84 3.14 -3.40
C ILE A 117 11.09 2.86 -1.93
N ALA A 118 10.46 1.84 -1.35
CA ALA A 118 10.67 1.49 0.05
C ALA A 118 12.13 1.08 0.30
N ALA A 119 12.69 0.20 -0.52
CA ALA A 119 14.08 -0.25 -0.38
C ALA A 119 15.10 0.90 -0.46
N GLY A 120 14.88 1.91 -1.31
CA GLY A 120 15.77 3.07 -1.42
C GLY A 120 15.68 4.04 -0.23
N ASN A 121 14.54 4.07 0.47
CA ASN A 121 14.35 4.91 1.66
C ASN A 121 14.74 4.18 2.96
N ILE A 122 14.66 2.85 2.97
CA ILE A 122 15.10 1.99 4.07
C ILE A 122 16.61 1.78 3.91
N VAL A 123 17.38 2.77 4.32
CA VAL A 123 18.84 2.68 4.34
C VAL A 123 19.25 1.86 5.56
N SER A 124 20.12 0.87 5.36
CA SER A 124 20.74 -0.01 6.37
C SER A 124 19.87 -1.19 6.82
N HIS A 125 20.52 -2.35 7.08
CA HIS A 125 20.03 -3.62 7.67
C HIS A 125 19.90 -4.85 6.76
N SER A 126 20.04 -4.75 5.43
CA SER A 126 20.02 -5.98 4.61
C SER A 126 21.36 -6.73 4.69
N SER A 127 21.45 -7.66 5.66
CA SER A 127 22.29 -8.85 5.52
C SER A 127 21.75 -9.71 4.37
N GLN A 128 22.64 -10.40 3.66
CA GLN A 128 22.37 -10.95 2.33
C GLN A 128 21.20 -11.97 2.28
N ASN A 129 20.53 -12.00 1.12
CA ASN A 129 19.49 -12.96 0.66
C ASN A 129 18.03 -12.78 1.11
N ARG A 130 17.62 -11.64 1.68
CA ARG A 130 16.21 -11.38 2.01
C ARG A 130 15.82 -9.94 1.62
N PRO A 131 14.55 -9.67 1.26
CA PRO A 131 14.09 -8.31 1.13
C PRO A 131 14.20 -7.57 2.49
N PRO A 132 14.51 -6.27 2.49
CA PRO A 132 14.76 -5.51 3.71
C PRO A 132 13.51 -5.24 4.57
N PHE A 133 12.33 -5.62 4.09
CA PHE A 133 11.04 -5.41 4.76
C PHE A 133 10.01 -6.44 4.30
N SER A 134 8.90 -6.50 5.03
CA SER A 134 7.68 -7.22 4.67
C SER A 134 6.53 -6.26 4.37
N LEU A 135 5.50 -6.77 3.69
CA LEU A 135 4.32 -6.02 3.30
C LEU A 135 3.13 -6.44 4.17
N HIS A 136 2.50 -5.48 4.84
CA HIS A 136 1.34 -5.70 5.69
C HIS A 136 0.20 -4.81 5.22
N CYS A 137 -0.90 -5.37 4.73
CA CYS A 137 -1.89 -4.56 4.03
C CYS A 137 -3.33 -4.98 4.33
N PRO A 138 -4.29 -4.04 4.23
CA PRO A 138 -5.70 -4.42 4.18
C PRO A 138 -6.01 -5.09 2.82
N LYS A 139 -7.25 -5.56 2.64
CA LYS A 139 -7.79 -5.85 1.30
C LYS A 139 -7.96 -4.57 0.46
N PHE A 140 -6.85 -4.01 -0.03
CA PHE A 140 -6.83 -2.74 -0.76
C PHE A 140 -7.47 -2.84 -2.15
N GLY A 141 -8.00 -1.72 -2.66
CA GLY A 141 -8.52 -1.62 -4.03
C GLY A 141 -9.84 -2.38 -4.32
N SER A 142 -10.28 -3.30 -3.48
CA SER A 142 -11.49 -4.10 -3.72
C SER A 142 -12.78 -3.42 -3.27
N LEU A 143 -12.81 -2.86 -2.04
CA LEU A 143 -14.00 -2.25 -1.44
C LEU A 143 -14.39 -0.92 -2.11
N ARG A 144 -13.95 0.21 -1.55
CA ARG A 144 -14.37 1.56 -1.98
C ARG A 144 -13.85 1.96 -3.36
N SER A 145 -13.03 1.12 -3.98
CA SER A 145 -12.48 1.34 -5.31
C SER A 145 -13.05 0.40 -6.39
N GLY A 146 -13.89 -0.58 -6.02
CA GLY A 146 -14.61 -1.46 -6.95
C GLY A 146 -13.74 -2.50 -7.68
N GLY A 147 -12.57 -2.85 -7.14
CA GLY A 147 -11.69 -3.85 -7.69
C GLY A 147 -12.14 -5.29 -7.39
N ASN A 148 -11.86 -6.20 -8.32
CA ASN A 148 -11.88 -7.64 -8.06
C ASN A 148 -10.65 -8.03 -7.23
N TRP A 149 -10.88 -8.50 -6.00
CA TRP A 149 -9.81 -8.91 -5.08
C TRP A 149 -9.02 -10.12 -5.59
N ASN A 150 -9.65 -11.11 -6.22
CA ASN A 150 -8.95 -12.30 -6.74
C ASN A 150 -7.88 -11.90 -7.77
N PHE A 151 -8.19 -10.92 -8.63
CA PHE A 151 -7.22 -10.39 -9.57
C PHE A 151 -6.11 -9.57 -8.88
N ILE A 152 -6.41 -8.89 -7.78
CA ILE A 152 -5.39 -8.18 -6.98
C ILE A 152 -4.47 -9.19 -6.28
N GLU A 153 -5.02 -10.31 -5.81
CA GLU A 153 -4.27 -11.41 -5.21
C GLU A 153 -3.30 -12.05 -6.22
N GLU A 154 -3.73 -12.26 -7.48
CA GLU A 154 -2.83 -12.68 -8.57
C GLU A 154 -1.68 -11.67 -8.77
N LEU A 155 -1.98 -10.36 -8.76
CA LEU A 155 -0.94 -9.33 -8.84
C LEU A 155 0.00 -9.34 -7.62
N ILE A 156 -0.49 -9.66 -6.42
CA ILE A 156 0.33 -9.79 -5.22
C ILE A 156 1.31 -10.96 -5.39
N GLU A 157 0.83 -12.11 -5.86
CA GLU A 157 1.67 -13.29 -6.10
C GLU A 157 2.79 -12.96 -7.11
N GLU A 158 2.44 -12.44 -8.28
CA GLU A 158 3.40 -12.17 -9.35
C GLU A 158 4.36 -11.01 -9.05
N LEU A 159 3.87 -9.93 -8.43
CA LEU A 159 4.65 -8.71 -8.27
C LEU A 159 5.45 -8.66 -6.97
N TRP A 160 5.04 -9.40 -5.94
CA TRP A 160 5.66 -9.37 -4.61
C TRP A 160 6.13 -10.76 -4.17
N ILE A 161 5.26 -11.77 -4.11
CA ILE A 161 5.59 -13.09 -3.56
C ILE A 161 6.65 -13.79 -4.41
N ASP A 162 6.49 -13.83 -5.73
CA ASP A 162 7.45 -14.43 -6.67
C ASP A 162 8.81 -13.74 -6.64
N ARG A 163 8.86 -12.50 -6.15
CA ARG A 163 10.08 -11.72 -5.96
C ARG A 163 10.67 -11.84 -4.55
N GLY A 164 10.08 -12.68 -3.70
CA GLY A 164 10.60 -13.01 -2.38
C GLY A 164 10.04 -12.18 -1.22
N PHE A 165 9.08 -11.28 -1.46
CA PHE A 165 8.49 -10.45 -0.40
C PHE A 165 7.44 -11.23 0.37
N ASN A 166 7.52 -11.18 1.70
CA ASN A 166 6.45 -11.68 2.56
C ASN A 166 5.30 -10.67 2.56
N VAL A 167 4.08 -11.14 2.35
CA VAL A 167 2.86 -10.33 2.35
C VAL A 167 1.86 -10.92 3.34
N THR A 168 1.40 -10.08 4.25
CA THR A 168 0.31 -10.39 5.17
C THR A 168 -0.89 -9.49 4.86
N VAL A 169 -2.01 -10.10 4.47
CA VAL A 169 -3.28 -9.43 4.23
C VAL A 169 -4.15 -9.55 5.48
N TYR A 170 -4.56 -8.40 6.00
CA TYR A 170 -5.43 -8.31 7.17
C TYR A 170 -6.89 -8.19 6.76
N GLU A 171 -7.70 -9.08 7.32
CA GLU A 171 -9.15 -9.02 7.28
C GLU A 171 -9.66 -8.39 8.58
N TYR A 172 -10.06 -7.13 8.49
CA TYR A 172 -10.71 -6.46 9.61
C TYR A 172 -12.19 -6.88 9.61
N LYS A 173 -12.66 -7.45 10.73
CA LYS A 173 -14.10 -7.60 10.97
C LYS A 173 -14.57 -6.30 11.64
N GLU A 174 -15.50 -5.63 10.98
CA GLU A 174 -16.22 -4.48 11.55
C GLU A 174 -16.93 -4.84 12.86
#